data_AF-A0A839P836-F1
#
_entry.id   AF-A0A839P836-F1
#
_cell.length_a   1.000
_cell.length_b   1.000
_cell.length_c   1.000
_cell.angle_alpha   90.00
_cell.angle_beta   90.00
_cell.angle_gamma   90.00
#
_symmetry.space_group_name_H-M   'P 1'
#
loop_
_entity.id
_entity.type
_entity.pdbx_description
1 polymer ?
#
loop_
_entity_poly.entity_id
_entity_poly.type
_entity_poly.pdbx_seq_one_letter_code
_entity_poly.pdbx_strand_id
1 'polypeptide(L)'
;MTRPWQIGFGVVLTALAGFVDALGFIRLGGLYTSLMSGNTTQLAVSLGHGEPLGAVLPALLIAAFLVGAVSGGAIAALCPPRWVIPAVLGLEAAALSAAVALAAEHAHVGVASLFLALAMGGQNAVLAHVQGFRAGTTFVTGALFAFGQKAALALAGRGPRLGWVGDGSVWLSLLVGAVAGTFAHAHLGIAALAIPACIAAGLCLAASLFTLIYRQPPVTLTKI
;
A
#
# COMPACT_ATOMS: atom_id res chain seq x y z
N MET A 1 16.97 6.73 14.87
CA MET A 1 17.49 7.12 13.54
C MET A 1 16.87 6.19 12.52
N THR A 2 16.12 6.71 11.56
CA THR A 2 15.55 5.89 10.48
C THR A 2 16.68 5.38 9.61
N ARG A 3 16.69 4.08 9.31
CA ARG A 3 17.73 3.53 8.41
C ARG A 3 17.36 3.90 6.97
N PRO A 4 18.29 4.36 6.12
CA PRO A 4 17.97 4.85 4.78
C PRO A 4 17.28 3.80 3.88
N TRP A 5 17.55 2.51 4.10
CA TRP A 5 16.88 1.42 3.40
C TRP A 5 15.38 1.31 3.73
N GLN A 6 14.96 1.69 4.94
CA GLN A 6 13.55 1.67 5.37
C GLN A 6 12.73 2.71 4.60
N ILE A 7 13.35 3.87 4.31
CA ILE A 7 12.74 4.93 3.51
C ILE A 7 12.60 4.49 2.06
N GLY A 8 13.67 3.95 1.46
CA GLY A 8 13.63 3.44 0.09
C GLY A 8 12.58 2.34 -0.08
N PHE A 9 12.49 1.42 0.88
CA PHE A 9 11.48 0.38 0.90
C PHE A 9 10.05 0.94 0.98
N GLY A 10 9.79 1.90 1.87
CA GLY A 10 8.50 2.57 1.95
C GLY A 10 8.11 3.31 0.67
N VAL A 11 9.06 3.97 0.00
CA VAL A 11 8.88 4.64 -1.29
C VAL A 11 8.48 3.65 -2.39
N VAL A 12 9.12 2.48 -2.46
CA VAL A 12 8.75 1.44 -3.45
C VAL A 12 7.33 0.92 -3.21
N LEU A 13 6.98 0.57 -1.98
CA LEU A 13 5.62 0.13 -1.64
C LEU A 13 4.57 1.21 -1.91
N THR A 14 4.92 2.48 -1.70
CA THR A 14 4.04 3.61 -2.03
C THR A 14 3.83 3.75 -3.53
N ALA A 15 4.88 3.57 -4.33
CA ALA A 15 4.75 3.57 -5.78
C ALA A 15 3.90 2.40 -6.27
N LEU A 16 4.05 1.20 -5.68
CA LEU A 16 3.19 0.05 -5.98
C LEU A 16 1.72 0.33 -5.66
N ALA A 17 1.43 0.94 -4.50
CA ALA A 17 0.07 1.33 -4.16
C ALA A 17 -0.54 2.30 -5.18
N GLY A 18 0.22 3.34 -5.58
CA GLY A 18 -0.22 4.28 -6.62
C GLY A 18 -0.48 3.59 -7.96
N PHE A 19 0.38 2.65 -8.35
CA PHE A 19 0.22 1.86 -9.56
C PHE A 19 -1.08 1.03 -9.53
N VAL A 20 -1.28 0.25 -8.46
CA VAL A 20 -2.45 -0.61 -8.30
C VAL A 20 -3.75 0.22 -8.26
N ASP A 21 -3.73 1.36 -7.57
CA ASP A 21 -4.86 2.29 -7.53
C ASP A 21 -5.21 2.87 -8.90
N ALA A 22 -4.22 3.24 -9.72
CA ALA A 22 -4.50 3.74 -11.06
C ALA A 22 -5.21 2.69 -11.93
N LEU A 23 -4.77 1.43 -11.86
CA LEU A 23 -5.43 0.33 -12.59
C LEU A 23 -6.83 0.06 -12.05
N GLY A 24 -6.99 0.03 -10.72
CA GLY A 24 -8.29 -0.13 -10.07
C GLY A 24 -9.25 1.00 -10.46
N PHE A 25 -8.80 2.25 -10.39
CA PHE A 25 -9.59 3.44 -10.71
C PHE A 25 -10.12 3.43 -12.14
N ILE A 26 -9.25 3.12 -13.11
CA ILE A 26 -9.64 3.05 -14.53
C ILE A 26 -10.69 1.95 -14.75
N ARG A 27 -10.58 0.82 -14.05
CA ARG A 27 -11.45 -0.35 -14.28
C ARG A 27 -12.72 -0.39 -13.45
N LEU A 28 -12.76 0.30 -12.32
CA LEU A 28 -13.89 0.33 -11.39
C LEU A 28 -14.76 1.59 -11.56
N GLY A 29 -14.56 2.36 -12.62
CA GLY A 29 -15.35 3.56 -12.88
C GLY A 29 -15.12 4.67 -11.85
N GLY A 30 -13.90 4.78 -11.33
CA GLY A 30 -13.53 5.84 -10.40
C GLY A 30 -13.51 5.45 -8.91
N LEU A 31 -13.49 4.16 -8.59
CA LEU A 31 -13.24 3.65 -7.23
C LEU A 31 -11.77 3.30 -7.00
N TYR A 32 -11.33 3.36 -5.76
CA TYR A 32 -9.92 3.16 -5.41
C TYR A 32 -9.72 1.82 -4.71
N THR A 33 -8.53 1.24 -4.82
CA THR A 33 -8.19 0.00 -4.09
C THR A 33 -7.51 0.29 -2.76
N SER A 34 -6.94 1.49 -2.57
CA SER A 34 -6.25 1.90 -1.35
C SER A 34 -6.83 3.18 -0.72
N LEU A 35 -7.42 4.09 -1.50
CA LEU A 35 -8.02 5.33 -0.97
C LEU A 35 -9.44 5.11 -0.43
N MET A 36 -9.52 4.55 0.77
CA MET A 36 -10.81 4.24 1.42
C MET A 36 -11.62 5.48 1.81
N SER A 37 -11.00 6.64 2.07
CA SER A 37 -11.76 7.88 2.29
C SER A 37 -12.58 8.28 1.06
N GLY A 38 -12.01 8.12 -0.14
CA GLY A 38 -12.72 8.34 -1.40
C GLY A 38 -13.88 7.35 -1.59
N ASN A 39 -13.62 6.05 -1.35
CA ASN A 39 -14.68 5.04 -1.40
C ASN A 39 -15.78 5.27 -0.37
N THR A 40 -15.46 5.76 0.83
CA THR A 40 -16.45 6.12 1.85
C THR A 40 -17.32 7.29 1.40
N THR A 41 -16.74 8.29 0.72
CA THR A 41 -17.53 9.37 0.12
C THR A 41 -18.44 8.84 -0.99
N GLN A 42 -17.93 7.98 -1.89
CA GLN A 42 -18.73 7.35 -2.95
C GLN A 42 -19.88 6.50 -2.36
N LEU A 43 -19.61 5.72 -1.31
CA LEU A 43 -20.62 4.98 -0.55
C LEU A 43 -21.71 5.92 0.00
N ALA A 44 -21.30 7.00 0.67
CA ALA A 44 -22.24 7.96 1.27
C ALA A 44 -23.11 8.65 0.21
N VAL A 45 -22.54 9.03 -0.93
CA VAL A 45 -23.27 9.64 -2.05
C VAL A 45 -24.30 8.66 -2.61
N SER A 46 -23.92 7.41 -2.90
CA SER A 46 -24.84 6.38 -3.39
C SER A 46 -26.00 6.13 -2.43
N LEU A 47 -25.72 6.07 -1.12
CA LEU A 47 -26.76 5.93 -0.10
C LEU A 47 -27.67 7.16 -0.03
N GLY A 48 -27.09 8.38 -0.10
CA GLY A 48 -27.83 9.63 -0.04
C GLY A 48 -28.75 9.87 -1.24
N HIS A 49 -28.38 9.39 -2.43
CA HIS A 49 -29.21 9.40 -3.62
C HIS A 49 -30.25 8.27 -3.69
N GLY A 50 -30.26 7.35 -2.72
CA GLY A 50 -31.16 6.20 -2.73
C GLY A 50 -30.78 5.15 -3.79
N GLU A 51 -29.50 5.03 -4.13
CA GLU A 51 -28.96 4.06 -5.09
C GLU A 51 -28.22 2.91 -4.37
N PRO A 52 -28.93 1.97 -3.73
CA PRO A 52 -28.31 0.95 -2.88
C PRO A 52 -27.37 0.02 -3.65
N LEU A 53 -27.63 -0.24 -4.93
CA LEU A 53 -26.74 -1.04 -5.78
C LEU A 53 -25.39 -0.34 -6.01
N GLY A 54 -25.38 0.98 -6.17
CA GLY A 54 -24.16 1.77 -6.33
C GLY A 54 -23.31 1.85 -5.05
N ALA A 55 -23.91 1.53 -3.89
CA ALA A 55 -23.23 1.47 -2.60
C ALA A 55 -22.49 0.15 -2.36
N VAL A 56 -22.86 -0.94 -3.06
CA VAL A 56 -22.35 -2.29 -2.77
C VAL A 56 -20.85 -2.39 -2.97
N LEU A 57 -20.34 -2.01 -4.14
CA LEU A 57 -18.92 -2.19 -4.46
C LEU A 57 -18.00 -1.33 -3.57
N PRO A 58 -18.26 -0.03 -3.34
CA PRO A 58 -17.50 0.76 -2.37
C PRO A 58 -17.49 0.15 -0.96
N ALA A 59 -18.63 -0.35 -0.48
CA ALA A 59 -18.72 -1.02 0.83
C ALA A 59 -17.88 -2.31 0.89
N LEU A 60 -17.93 -3.13 -0.16
CA LEU A 60 -17.13 -4.35 -0.27
C LEU A 60 -15.63 -4.05 -0.34
N LEU A 61 -15.21 -3.00 -1.07
CA LEU A 61 -13.82 -2.56 -1.11
C LEU A 61 -13.33 -2.12 0.27
N ILE A 62 -14.13 -1.35 1.01
CA ILE A 62 -13.82 -0.94 2.40
C ILE A 62 -13.69 -2.17 3.30
N ALA A 63 -14.62 -3.13 3.20
CA ALA A 63 -14.57 -4.35 4.00
C ALA A 63 -13.34 -5.20 3.67
N ALA A 64 -13.03 -5.40 2.39
CA ALA A 64 -11.85 -6.16 1.95
C ALA A 64 -10.54 -5.51 2.40
N PHE A 65 -10.45 -4.17 2.28
CA PHE A 65 -9.32 -3.41 2.80
C PHE A 65 -9.17 -3.57 4.31
N LEU A 66 -10.27 -3.48 5.06
CA LEU A 66 -10.26 -3.67 6.51
C LEU A 66 -9.79 -5.07 6.89
N VAL A 67 -10.27 -6.11 6.19
CA VAL A 67 -9.79 -7.49 6.38
C VAL A 67 -8.29 -7.57 6.12
N GLY A 68 -7.79 -6.99 5.02
CA GLY A 68 -6.36 -6.92 4.74
C GLY A 68 -5.56 -6.24 5.85
N ALA A 69 -6.05 -5.09 6.34
CA ALA A 69 -5.41 -4.35 7.42
C ALA A 69 -5.39 -5.13 8.74
N VAL A 70 -6.48 -5.81 9.09
CA VAL A 70 -6.56 -6.70 10.25
C VAL A 70 -5.62 -7.89 10.09
N SER A 71 -5.56 -8.51 8.91
CA SER A 71 -4.63 -9.61 8.63
C SER A 71 -3.17 -9.17 8.74
N GLY A 72 -2.80 -8.03 8.15
CA GLY A 72 -1.46 -7.46 8.27
C GLY A 72 -1.11 -7.12 9.73
N GLY A 73 -2.05 -6.53 10.48
CA GLY A 73 -1.90 -6.25 11.91
C GLY A 73 -1.77 -7.52 12.76
N ALA A 74 -2.54 -8.57 12.45
CA ALA A 74 -2.45 -9.86 13.11
C ALA A 74 -1.10 -10.54 12.84
N ILE A 75 -0.60 -10.50 11.60
CA ILE A 75 0.75 -10.97 11.26
C ILE A 75 1.79 -10.22 12.10
N ALA A 76 1.69 -8.88 12.19
CA ALA A 76 2.60 -8.09 13.00
C ALA A 76 2.55 -8.43 14.50
N ALA A 77 1.37 -8.74 15.03
CA ALA A 77 1.18 -9.05 16.45
C ALA A 77 1.59 -10.49 16.82
N LEU A 78 1.45 -11.43 15.88
CA LEU A 78 1.58 -12.87 16.16
C LEU A 78 2.88 -13.49 15.61
N CYS A 79 3.45 -12.93 14.54
CA CYS A 79 4.68 -13.45 13.96
C CYS A 79 5.92 -12.93 14.71
N PRO A 80 7.00 -13.75 14.78
CA PRO A 80 8.28 -13.26 15.30
C PRO A 80 8.73 -12.00 14.55
N PRO A 81 9.31 -10.98 15.20
CA PRO A 81 9.63 -9.68 14.58
C PRO A 81 10.40 -9.78 13.26
N ARG A 82 11.31 -10.76 13.13
CA ARG A 82 12.10 -11.01 11.91
C ARG A 82 11.29 -11.51 10.71
N TRP A 83 10.10 -12.05 10.93
CA TRP A 83 9.23 -12.62 9.90
C TRP A 83 8.05 -11.71 9.53
N VAL A 84 7.82 -10.61 10.25
CA VAL A 84 6.67 -9.72 9.99
C VAL A 84 6.70 -9.18 8.55
N ILE A 85 7.82 -8.57 8.12
CA ILE A 85 7.96 -8.02 6.77
C ILE A 85 7.74 -9.07 5.67
N PRO A 86 8.47 -10.21 5.65
CA PRO A 86 8.24 -11.22 4.61
C PRO A 86 6.85 -11.84 4.66
N ALA A 87 6.26 -12.03 5.84
CA ALA A 87 4.91 -12.59 5.95
C ALA A 87 3.83 -11.67 5.38
N VAL A 88 3.90 -10.35 5.65
CA VAL A 88 2.95 -9.40 5.07
C VAL A 88 3.18 -9.21 3.57
N LEU A 89 4.43 -9.15 3.11
CA LEU A 89 4.72 -9.13 1.66
C LEU A 89 4.23 -10.41 0.96
N GLY A 90 4.25 -11.56 1.65
CA GLY A 90 3.68 -12.81 1.16
C GLY A 90 2.16 -12.74 1.02
N LEU A 91 1.47 -12.16 2.02
CA LEU A 91 0.03 -11.88 1.94
C LEU A 91 -0.28 -10.96 0.76
N GLU A 92 0.47 -9.87 0.62
CA GLU A 92 0.31 -8.91 -0.47
C GLU A 92 0.54 -9.57 -1.83
N ALA A 93 1.64 -10.28 -2.02
CA ALA A 93 1.97 -10.98 -3.26
C ALA A 93 0.91 -12.04 -3.63
N ALA A 94 0.42 -12.79 -2.64
CA ALA A 94 -0.64 -13.78 -2.85
C ALA A 94 -1.95 -13.12 -3.28
N ALA A 95 -2.35 -12.03 -2.62
CA ALA A 95 -3.55 -11.28 -2.95
C ALA A 95 -3.47 -10.64 -4.34
N LEU A 96 -2.35 -10.01 -4.68
CA LEU A 96 -2.13 -9.45 -6.03
C LEU A 96 -2.11 -10.53 -7.10
N SER A 97 -1.51 -11.69 -6.83
CA SER A 97 -1.51 -12.82 -7.78
C SER A 97 -2.92 -13.38 -7.99
N ALA A 98 -3.72 -13.48 -6.93
CA ALA A 98 -5.13 -13.87 -7.02
C ALA A 98 -5.94 -12.85 -7.84
N ALA A 99 -5.69 -11.55 -7.65
CA ALA A 99 -6.31 -10.51 -8.46
C ALA A 99 -5.94 -10.64 -9.94
N VAL A 100 -4.68 -10.91 -10.28
CA VAL A 100 -4.24 -11.15 -11.67
C VAL A 100 -4.96 -12.35 -12.27
N ALA A 101 -5.03 -13.48 -11.54
CA ALA A 101 -5.70 -14.69 -12.01
C ALA A 101 -7.20 -14.45 -12.29
N LEU A 102 -7.90 -13.80 -11.37
CA LEU A 102 -9.32 -13.48 -11.52
C LEU A 102 -9.59 -12.45 -12.61
N ALA A 103 -8.66 -11.52 -12.82
CA ALA A 103 -8.83 -10.47 -13.81
C ALA A 103 -8.60 -10.97 -15.25
N ALA A 104 -7.91 -12.10 -15.44
CA ALA A 104 -7.71 -12.73 -16.75
C ALA A 104 -9.05 -13.13 -17.41
N GLU A 105 -10.04 -13.54 -16.61
CA GLU A 105 -11.33 -14.03 -17.09
C GLU A 105 -12.35 -12.93 -17.43
N HIS A 106 -12.00 -11.63 -17.27
CA HIS A 106 -12.82 -10.43 -17.54
C HIS A 106 -14.17 -10.31 -16.79
N ALA A 107 -14.86 -11.41 -16.48
CA ALA A 107 -16.14 -11.44 -15.77
C ALA A 107 -16.00 -11.06 -14.28
N HIS A 108 -14.80 -11.15 -13.72
CA HIS A 108 -14.55 -11.05 -12.28
C HIS A 108 -13.77 -9.80 -11.87
N VAL A 109 -13.81 -8.72 -12.66
CA VAL A 109 -13.09 -7.45 -12.37
C VAL A 109 -13.44 -6.88 -10.99
N GLY A 110 -14.73 -6.92 -10.60
CA GLY A 110 -15.16 -6.51 -9.27
C GLY A 110 -14.54 -7.38 -8.16
N VAL A 111 -14.49 -8.70 -8.35
CA VAL A 111 -13.90 -9.63 -7.37
C VAL A 111 -12.38 -9.43 -7.29
N ALA A 112 -11.69 -9.28 -8.43
CA ALA A 112 -10.26 -8.99 -8.48
C ALA A 112 -9.92 -7.72 -7.68
N SER A 113 -10.76 -6.69 -7.75
CA SER A 113 -10.56 -5.46 -6.98
C SER A 113 -10.65 -5.63 -5.47
N LEU A 114 -11.41 -6.63 -4.97
CA LEU A 114 -11.44 -6.95 -3.55
C LEU A 114 -10.09 -7.51 -3.07
N PHE A 115 -9.43 -8.32 -3.90
CA PHE A 115 -8.08 -8.81 -3.60
C PHE A 115 -7.04 -7.71 -3.67
N LEU A 116 -7.18 -6.75 -4.60
CA LEU A 116 -6.34 -5.55 -4.62
C LEU A 116 -6.52 -4.72 -3.34
N ALA A 117 -7.77 -4.49 -2.91
CA ALA A 117 -8.07 -3.77 -1.68
C ALA A 117 -7.52 -4.48 -0.44
N LEU A 118 -7.65 -5.82 -0.38
CA LEU A 118 -7.06 -6.64 0.67
C LEU A 118 -5.54 -6.52 0.70
N ALA A 119 -4.87 -6.58 -0.46
CA ALA A 119 -3.42 -6.41 -0.56
C ALA A 119 -2.98 -5.05 -0.02
N MET A 120 -3.66 -3.97 -0.43
CA MET A 120 -3.36 -2.61 0.00
C MET A 120 -3.60 -2.40 1.50
N GLY A 121 -4.66 -3.00 2.04
CA GLY A 121 -4.92 -3.01 3.48
C GLY A 121 -3.79 -3.70 4.25
N GLY A 122 -3.34 -4.86 3.78
CA GLY A 122 -2.21 -5.60 4.36
C GLY A 122 -0.89 -4.83 4.30
N GLN A 123 -0.56 -4.22 3.16
CA GLN A 123 0.68 -3.46 2.95
C GLN A 123 0.85 -2.33 3.99
N ASN A 124 -0.25 -1.67 4.38
CA ASN A 124 -0.22 -0.63 5.40
C ASN A 124 0.33 -1.11 6.76
N ALA A 125 0.17 -2.40 7.09
CA ALA A 125 0.75 -2.97 8.30
C ALA A 125 2.29 -3.02 8.24
N VAL A 126 2.89 -3.25 7.06
CA VAL A 126 4.35 -3.21 6.88
C VAL A 126 4.87 -1.81 7.17
N LEU A 127 4.18 -0.81 6.63
CA LEU A 127 4.59 0.59 6.72
C LEU A 127 4.43 1.16 8.12
N ALA A 128 3.49 0.62 8.91
CA ALA A 128 3.40 0.93 10.34
C ALA A 128 4.67 0.52 11.13
N HIS A 129 5.44 -0.45 10.62
CA HIS A 129 6.71 -0.89 11.23
C HIS A 129 7.93 -0.12 10.70
N VAL A 130 7.77 0.71 9.67
CA VAL A 130 8.83 1.55 9.11
C VAL A 130 8.97 2.80 9.98
N GLN A 131 9.94 2.79 10.91
CA GLN A 131 10.19 3.93 11.80
C GLN A 131 10.41 5.23 10.99
N GLY A 132 9.75 6.32 11.41
CA GLY A 132 9.80 7.65 10.79
C GLY A 132 9.00 7.79 9.48
N PHE A 133 8.31 6.74 9.06
CA PHE A 133 7.20 6.84 8.12
C PHE A 133 5.92 7.01 8.95
N ARG A 134 5.17 8.09 8.75
CA ARG A 134 3.84 8.18 9.37
C ARG A 134 2.98 7.07 8.75
N ALA A 135 2.41 6.23 9.61
CA ALA A 135 1.78 4.98 9.26
C ALA A 135 0.84 5.11 8.04
N GLY A 136 1.08 4.27 7.03
CA GLY A 136 0.19 3.92 5.93
C GLY A 136 0.42 4.67 4.62
N THR A 137 0.67 3.90 3.55
CA THR A 137 0.73 4.35 2.15
C THR A 137 -0.57 4.96 1.64
N THR A 138 -1.66 4.80 2.39
CA THR A 138 -2.96 5.38 2.08
C THR A 138 -3.20 6.72 2.80
N PHE A 139 -2.25 7.19 3.62
CA PHE A 139 -2.27 8.53 4.24
C PHE A 139 -1.46 9.55 3.43
N VAL A 140 -1.44 9.41 2.10
CA VAL A 140 -0.69 10.32 1.21
C VAL A 140 -1.15 11.77 1.36
N THR A 141 -2.42 12.02 1.67
CA THR A 141 -2.90 13.37 2.02
C THR A 141 -2.12 13.96 3.20
N GLY A 142 -1.82 13.15 4.20
CA GLY A 142 -1.00 13.55 5.34
C GLY A 142 0.46 13.79 4.96
N ALA A 143 1.03 12.98 4.07
CA ALA A 143 2.39 13.19 3.55
C ALA A 143 2.49 14.49 2.73
N LEU A 144 1.53 14.76 1.85
CA LEU A 144 1.48 16.00 1.07
C LEU A 144 1.32 17.23 1.98
N PHE A 145 0.45 17.15 2.99
CA PHE A 145 0.30 18.22 3.98
C PHE A 145 1.59 18.46 4.76
N ALA A 146 2.22 17.38 5.26
CA ALA A 146 3.48 17.47 6.00
C ALA A 146 4.63 18.01 5.14
N PHE A 147 4.69 17.63 3.86
CA PHE A 147 5.61 18.20 2.89
C PHE A 147 5.44 19.73 2.82
N GLY A 148 4.21 20.23 2.65
CA GLY A 148 3.93 21.66 2.62
C GLY A 148 4.36 22.40 3.89
N GLN A 149 4.04 21.85 5.07
CA GLN A 149 4.43 22.43 6.35
C GLN A 149 5.95 22.49 6.54
N LYS A 150 6.66 21.41 6.23
CA LYS A 150 8.12 21.34 6.37
C LYS A 150 8.84 22.18 5.32
N ALA A 151 8.30 22.27 4.10
CA ALA A 151 8.81 23.17 3.07
C ALA A 151 8.67 24.63 3.52
N ALA A 152 7.53 25.03 4.09
CA ALA A 152 7.33 26.37 4.62
C ALA A 152 8.34 26.73 5.73
N LEU A 153 8.60 25.81 6.67
CA LEU A 153 9.60 26.00 7.73
C LEU A 153 11.02 26.13 7.17
N ALA A 154 11.38 25.33 6.16
CA ALA A 154 12.68 25.41 5.49
C ALA A 154 12.85 26.75 4.75
N LEU A 155 11.83 27.20 4.03
CA LEU A 155 11.81 28.49 3.33
C LEU A 155 11.91 29.67 4.30
N ALA A 156 11.27 29.57 5.47
CA ALA A 156 11.36 30.58 6.52
C ALA A 156 12.70 30.58 7.28
N GLY A 157 13.62 29.64 6.99
CA GLY A 157 14.86 29.45 7.74
C GLY A 157 14.65 28.98 9.18
N ARG A 158 13.44 28.52 9.52
CA ARG A 158 13.05 28.09 10.88
C ARG A 158 13.04 26.57 11.06
N GLY A 159 13.43 25.83 10.02
CA GLY A 159 13.52 24.38 10.06
C GLY A 159 14.69 23.84 9.23
N PRO A 160 14.96 22.52 9.32
CA PRO A 160 16.01 21.89 8.52
C PRO A 160 15.75 22.08 7.02
N ARG A 161 16.77 22.49 6.26
CA ARG A 161 16.67 22.77 4.81
C ARG A 161 16.06 21.64 3.99
N LEU A 162 16.31 20.39 4.40
CA LEU A 162 15.84 19.17 3.73
C LEU A 162 14.82 18.37 4.56
N GLY A 163 14.22 18.97 5.59
CA GLY A 163 13.27 18.28 6.47
C GLY A 163 12.03 17.73 5.75
N TRP A 164 11.69 18.31 4.59
CA TRP A 164 10.54 17.97 3.76
C TRP A 164 10.77 16.79 2.80
N VAL A 165 12.03 16.38 2.58
CA VAL A 165 12.38 15.39 1.54
C VAL A 165 11.69 14.05 1.76
N GLY A 166 11.56 13.62 3.02
CA GLY A 166 10.88 12.37 3.36
C GLY A 166 9.42 12.35 2.90
N ASP A 167 8.60 13.29 3.38
CA ASP A 167 7.16 13.34 3.04
C ASP A 167 6.94 13.65 1.56
N GLY A 168 7.77 14.52 0.98
CA GLY A 168 7.74 14.82 -0.46
C GLY A 168 8.02 13.59 -1.32
N SER A 169 8.99 12.75 -0.92
CA SER A 169 9.31 11.51 -1.61
C SER A 169 8.17 10.50 -1.56
N VAL A 170 7.47 10.41 -0.41
CA VAL A 170 6.29 9.54 -0.27
C VAL A 170 5.19 9.98 -1.23
N TRP A 171 4.79 11.25 -1.19
CA TRP A 171 3.75 11.75 -2.10
C TRP A 171 4.15 11.59 -3.58
N LEU A 172 5.38 11.96 -3.93
CA LEU A 172 5.87 11.87 -5.31
C LEU A 172 5.93 10.41 -5.78
N SER A 173 6.28 9.47 -4.91
CA SER A 173 6.31 8.05 -5.27
C SER A 173 4.93 7.49 -5.60
N LEU A 174 3.88 7.90 -4.88
CA LEU A 174 2.50 7.55 -5.23
C LEU A 174 2.16 8.08 -6.63
N LEU A 175 2.47 9.35 -6.90
CA LEU A 175 2.20 9.98 -8.20
C LEU A 175 2.94 9.27 -9.34
N VAL A 176 4.23 9.00 -9.17
CA VAL A 176 5.04 8.26 -10.16
C VAL A 176 4.49 6.86 -10.39
N GLY A 177 4.11 6.17 -9.31
CA GLY A 177 3.47 4.86 -9.37
C GLY A 177 2.17 4.89 -10.16
N ALA A 178 1.29 5.85 -9.87
CA ALA A 178 0.01 6.00 -10.57
C ALA A 178 0.20 6.32 -12.05
N VAL A 179 1.12 7.23 -12.40
CA VAL A 179 1.48 7.54 -13.80
C VAL A 179 2.00 6.29 -14.51
N ALA A 180 2.92 5.56 -13.89
CA ALA A 180 3.44 4.31 -14.43
C ALA A 180 2.33 3.26 -14.61
N GLY A 181 1.40 3.16 -13.66
CA GLY A 181 0.23 2.29 -13.73
C GLY A 181 -0.69 2.64 -14.89
N THR A 182 -1.01 3.92 -15.06
CA THR A 182 -1.82 4.39 -16.20
C THR A 182 -1.15 4.08 -17.54
N PHE A 183 0.15 4.35 -17.68
CA PHE A 183 0.89 4.01 -18.91
C PHE A 183 0.94 2.50 -19.15
N ALA A 184 1.20 1.70 -18.11
CA ALA A 184 1.21 0.24 -18.22
C ALA A 184 -0.18 -0.29 -18.61
N HIS A 185 -1.25 0.26 -18.03
CA HIS A 185 -2.62 -0.09 -18.38
C HIS A 185 -2.95 0.23 -19.85
N ALA A 186 -2.48 1.36 -20.36
CA ALA A 186 -2.70 1.75 -21.75
C ALA A 186 -2.08 0.76 -22.77
N HIS A 187 -0.97 0.10 -22.41
CA HIS A 187 -0.27 -0.83 -23.30
C HIS A 187 -0.60 -2.31 -23.04
N LEU A 188 -0.82 -2.69 -21.78
CA LEU A 188 -0.97 -4.09 -21.36
C LEU A 188 -2.39 -4.40 -20.84
N GLY A 189 -3.27 -3.40 -20.76
CA GLY A 189 -4.60 -3.55 -20.21
C GLY A 189 -4.55 -4.06 -18.76
N ILE A 190 -5.33 -5.10 -18.48
CA ILE A 190 -5.42 -5.69 -17.14
C ILE A 190 -4.19 -6.52 -16.75
N ALA A 191 -3.44 -7.01 -17.75
CA ALA A 191 -2.21 -7.79 -17.52
C ALA A 191 -1.12 -6.95 -16.84
N ALA A 192 -1.22 -5.62 -16.87
CA ALA A 192 -0.34 -4.73 -16.11
C ALA A 192 -0.35 -5.00 -14.59
N LEU A 193 -1.40 -5.64 -14.04
CA LEU A 193 -1.42 -6.08 -12.63
C LEU A 193 -0.34 -7.12 -12.30
N ALA A 194 0.21 -7.83 -13.30
CA ALA A 194 1.32 -8.74 -13.08
C ALA A 194 2.59 -8.01 -12.60
N ILE A 195 2.78 -6.74 -12.98
CA ILE A 195 3.94 -5.93 -12.59
C ILE A 195 4.02 -5.77 -11.06
N PRO A 196 3.00 -5.19 -10.37
CA PRO A 196 3.04 -5.09 -8.91
C PRO A 196 3.05 -6.45 -8.22
N ALA A 197 2.39 -7.48 -8.76
CA ALA A 197 2.43 -8.84 -8.21
C ALA A 197 3.86 -9.42 -8.22
N CYS A 198 4.58 -9.31 -9.33
CA CYS A 198 5.96 -9.78 -9.45
C CYS A 198 6.91 -8.99 -8.54
N ILE A 199 6.75 -7.68 -8.42
CA ILE A 199 7.58 -6.85 -7.54
C ILE A 199 7.33 -7.24 -6.07
N ALA A 200 6.07 -7.36 -5.64
CA ALA A 200 5.73 -7.79 -4.28
C ALA A 200 6.29 -9.19 -3.96
N ALA A 201 6.15 -10.14 -4.89
CA ALA A 201 6.72 -11.48 -4.75
C ALA A 201 8.26 -11.45 -4.66
N GLY A 202 8.92 -10.63 -5.48
CA GLY A 202 10.38 -10.43 -5.44
C GLY A 202 10.85 -9.83 -4.12
N LEU A 203 10.14 -8.82 -3.60
CA LEU A 203 10.42 -8.22 -2.29
C LEU A 203 10.20 -9.24 -1.16
N CYS A 204 9.12 -10.04 -1.24
CA CYS A 204 8.84 -11.12 -0.29
C CYS A 204 9.99 -12.14 -0.26
N LEU A 205 10.45 -12.58 -1.43
CA LEU A 205 11.55 -13.53 -1.56
C LEU A 205 12.85 -12.94 -0.99
N ALA A 206 13.19 -11.70 -1.37
CA ALA A 206 14.39 -11.02 -0.88
C ALA A 206 14.37 -10.85 0.65
N ALA A 207 13.24 -10.43 1.23
CA ALA A 207 13.06 -10.31 2.67
C ALA A 207 13.17 -11.67 3.38
N SER A 208 12.61 -12.72 2.79
CA SER A 208 12.67 -14.08 3.34
C SER A 208 14.10 -14.63 3.33
N LEU A 209 14.83 -14.47 2.22
CA LEU A 209 16.22 -14.87 2.10
C LEU A 209 17.11 -14.10 3.09
N PHE A 210 16.90 -12.79 3.22
CA PHE A 210 17.61 -11.97 4.20
C PHE A 210 17.38 -12.48 5.63
N THR A 211 16.12 -12.79 5.99
CA THR A 211 15.77 -13.34 7.31
C THR A 211 16.35 -14.74 7.56
N LEU A 212 16.54 -15.55 6.51
CA LEU A 212 17.13 -16.89 6.61
C LEU A 212 18.66 -16.84 6.75
N ILE A 213 19.33 -15.96 5.99
CA ILE A 213 20.79 -15.82 5.95
C ILE A 213 21.31 -15.13 7.21
N TYR A 214 20.67 -14.04 7.65
CA TYR A 214 21.11 -13.26 8.81
C TYR A 214 20.39 -13.71 10.08
N ARG A 215 20.79 -14.88 10.62
CA ARG A 215 20.40 -15.31 11.96
C ARG A 215 20.99 -14.35 13.00
N GLN A 216 20.17 -13.46 13.56
CA GLN A 216 20.53 -12.81 14.82
C GLN A 216 20.60 -13.91 15.90
N PRO A 217 21.71 -14.04 16.66
CA PRO A 217 21.72 -14.93 17.82
C PRO A 217 20.61 -14.49 18.80
N PRO A 218 20.01 -15.42 19.56
CA PRO A 218 19.00 -15.06 20.56
C PRO A 218 19.60 -14.01 21.49
N VAL A 219 18.90 -12.88 21.65
CA VAL A 219 19.22 -11.91 22.70
C VAL A 219 18.98 -12.63 24.01
N THR A 220 20.04 -13.10 24.65
CA THR A 220 19.99 -13.60 26.02
C THR A 220 19.56 -12.43 26.88
N LEU A 221 18.28 -12.37 27.23
CA LEU A 221 17.79 -11.49 28.28
C LEU A 221 18.40 -11.99 29.59
N THR A 222 19.54 -11.43 29.98
CA THR A 222 20.00 -11.50 31.36
C THR A 222 18.97 -10.73 32.18
N LYS A 223 18.05 -11.47 32.82
CA LYS A 223 17.21 -10.91 33.88
C LYS A 223 18.17 -10.39 34.97
N ILE A 224 18.13 -9.09 35.23
CA ILE A 224 18.55 -8.48 36.49
C ILE A 224 17.27 -8.12 37.23
#